data_AF-A0A518FYQ0-F1
#
_entry.id   AF-A0A518FYQ0-F1
#
_cell.length_a   1.000
_cell.length_b   1.000
_cell.length_c   1.000
_cell.angle_alpha   90.00
_cell.angle_beta   90.00
_cell.angle_gamma   90.00
#
_symmetry.space_group_name_H-M   'P 1'
#
loop_
_entity.id
_entity.type
_entity.pdbx_description
1 polymer ?
#
loop_
_entity_poly.entity_id
_entity_poly.type
_entity_poly.pdbx_seq_one_letter_code
_entity_poly.pdbx_strand_id
1 'polypeptide(L)'
;MRLPFHMLTGLLLLVPGCSSGTDSGQQGQSAVQAKPQKISAEACEAMLYELGAYPVSKLTREYPYGDTSGVVYGVPNRVDVNGWLPPQAVRSAKYLTYQEKRTQGIPKPPLSYERYIEIMDTDAYQRTKDPMLFLVIRLALQEFRDREIEIKNPEDLLKIYHARMGLDAEVLSLFKSRSAPGVVFARLYQRHQDPLIFRFLPPVERGQAEYRQFLEQQVDNPQLKVKDRFYVYQHLYQADKQQHGDGYQAFLISNVEQMDAWLDRSQMIQALLEIGSEESIRVVKRCLLNDPVLEVRKAILRKLKAQGRIEEFLDTLLQLSNGQCKPCQSVAINPVRITQKETVMTYPLRAWLEWAEAQPNLQPDTKWKVDRALENLTNERSPSRPSPYRDGVGPKVSPQKKREIKDRVSSVGQPYRLYYKECNQPC
;
A
#
# COMPACT_ATOMS: atom_id res chain seq x y z
N MET A 1 41.59 -38.94 -0.60
CA MET A 1 41.74 -39.70 0.67
C MET A 1 40.62 -39.28 1.63
N ARG A 2 40.22 -40.15 2.56
CA ARG A 2 39.36 -39.81 3.71
C ARG A 2 40.18 -39.94 4.99
N LEU A 3 39.95 -39.09 5.98
CA LEU A 3 39.73 -39.42 7.40
C LEU A 3 39.36 -38.14 8.18
N PRO A 4 38.56 -38.19 9.26
CA PRO A 4 38.10 -37.02 10.01
C PRO A 4 38.74 -36.90 11.41
N PHE A 5 38.46 -35.79 12.09
CA PHE A 5 38.38 -35.69 13.56
C PHE A 5 37.01 -35.06 13.89
N HIS A 6 36.11 -35.76 14.58
CA HIS A 6 36.04 -35.89 16.04
C HIS A 6 35.89 -34.51 16.72
N MET A 7 34.68 -34.08 17.11
CA MET A 7 33.95 -34.52 18.33
C MET A 7 34.86 -34.54 19.56
N LEU A 8 34.71 -33.53 20.43
CA LEU A 8 35.22 -33.56 21.79
C LEU A 8 34.22 -32.82 22.70
N THR A 9 33.46 -33.60 23.46
CA THR A 9 32.54 -33.16 24.51
C THR A 9 33.28 -33.03 25.84
N GLY A 10 32.93 -32.05 26.70
CA GLY A 10 33.51 -32.04 28.05
C GLY A 10 33.17 -30.84 28.93
N LEU A 11 32.60 -31.16 30.10
CA LEU A 11 32.63 -30.47 31.40
C LEU A 11 32.18 -29.00 31.53
N LEU A 12 31.07 -28.88 32.27
CA LEU A 12 30.77 -27.80 33.21
C LEU A 12 31.97 -27.43 34.10
N LEU A 13 32.01 -26.16 34.51
CA LEU A 13 32.50 -25.78 35.85
C LEU A 13 31.44 -24.92 36.55
N LEU A 14 30.93 -25.42 37.67
CA LEU A 14 30.11 -24.69 38.65
C LEU A 14 30.95 -24.48 39.90
N VAL A 15 30.96 -23.25 40.45
CA VAL A 15 31.46 -22.97 41.81
C VAL A 15 30.51 -21.96 42.49
N PRO A 16 29.88 -22.31 43.63
CA PRO A 16 28.96 -21.43 44.36
C PRO A 16 29.55 -20.82 45.66
N GLY A 17 28.88 -19.80 46.20
CA GLY A 17 29.15 -19.12 47.49
C GLY A 17 28.71 -17.64 47.41
N CYS A 18 27.90 -17.01 48.28
CA CYS A 18 27.47 -17.26 49.68
C CYS A 18 28.62 -17.25 50.70
N SER A 19 28.57 -16.54 51.85
CA SER A 19 27.68 -15.47 52.39
C SER A 19 28.39 -14.82 53.62
N SER A 20 27.88 -13.92 54.50
CA SER A 20 26.61 -13.19 54.71
C SER A 20 26.82 -12.10 55.81
N GLY A 21 26.06 -10.99 55.79
CA GLY A 21 25.89 -10.05 56.93
C GLY A 21 26.45 -8.62 56.72
N THR A 22 25.91 -7.55 57.33
CA THR A 22 24.72 -7.45 58.21
C THR A 22 24.13 -6.02 58.19
N ASP A 23 22.89 -5.88 58.67
CA ASP A 23 22.02 -4.69 58.79
C ASP A 23 22.64 -3.28 58.87
N SER A 24 22.00 -2.31 58.18
CA SER A 24 20.99 -1.43 58.82
C SER A 24 20.55 -0.27 57.90
N GLY A 25 19.43 0.39 58.25
CA GLY A 25 19.15 1.76 57.76
C GLY A 25 18.04 1.93 56.71
N GLN A 26 16.84 2.24 57.20
CA GLN A 26 15.78 3.05 56.58
C GLN A 26 16.04 3.66 55.18
N GLN A 27 15.27 3.25 54.18
CA GLN A 27 14.22 4.13 53.62
C GLN A 27 13.27 3.33 52.71
N GLY A 28 12.08 3.04 53.21
CA GLY A 28 10.95 2.58 52.38
C GLY A 28 10.36 3.75 51.60
N GLN A 29 11.05 4.22 50.55
CA GLN A 29 10.44 5.15 49.60
C GLN A 29 9.36 4.40 48.83
N SER A 30 8.10 4.61 49.23
CA SER A 30 6.94 4.15 48.49
C SER A 30 7.07 4.58 47.04
N ALA A 31 7.23 3.62 46.13
CA ALA A 31 7.17 3.85 44.70
C ALA A 31 5.73 4.27 44.35
N VAL A 32 5.45 5.56 44.47
CA VAL A 32 4.20 6.17 44.03
C VAL A 32 4.08 5.86 42.55
N GLN A 33 3.15 4.96 42.20
CA GLN A 33 2.79 4.72 40.82
C GLN A 33 2.22 6.01 40.26
N ALA A 34 3.08 6.79 39.61
CA ALA A 34 2.70 8.02 38.94
C ALA A 34 1.65 7.63 37.88
N LYS A 35 0.38 7.95 38.18
CA LYS A 35 -0.72 7.70 37.25
C LYS A 35 -0.32 8.27 35.90
N PRO A 36 -0.42 7.52 34.78
CA PRO A 36 0.10 7.94 33.49
C PRO A 36 -0.50 9.31 33.15
N GLN A 37 0.34 10.33 33.15
CA GLN A 37 -0.08 11.72 33.08
C GLN A 37 -0.54 12.00 31.65
N LYS A 38 -1.83 11.80 31.43
CA LYS A 38 -2.43 11.86 30.10
C LYS A 38 -2.30 13.27 29.54
N ILE A 39 -1.65 13.39 28.38
CA ILE A 39 -1.63 14.64 27.61
C ILE A 39 -3.08 15.07 27.35
N SER A 40 -3.40 16.34 27.62
CA SER A 40 -4.76 16.84 27.47
C SER A 40 -5.17 16.85 25.99
N ALA A 41 -6.47 16.67 25.73
CA ALA A 41 -6.99 16.77 24.36
C ALA A 41 -6.66 18.14 23.74
N GLU A 42 -6.71 19.20 24.55
CA GLU A 42 -6.36 20.58 24.19
C GLU A 42 -4.89 20.72 23.74
N ALA A 43 -3.95 20.04 24.42
CA ALA A 43 -2.55 20.04 24.02
C ALA A 43 -2.34 19.30 22.68
N CYS A 44 -3.02 18.17 22.46
CA CYS A 44 -3.01 17.50 21.16
C CYS A 44 -3.67 18.36 20.07
N GLU A 45 -4.78 19.05 20.34
CA GLU A 45 -5.38 20.00 19.38
C GLU A 45 -4.41 21.13 19.04
N ALA A 46 -3.72 21.70 20.03
CA ALA A 46 -2.72 22.75 19.81
C ALA A 46 -1.59 22.27 18.87
N MET A 47 -1.05 21.06 19.08
CA MET A 47 -0.06 20.44 18.18
C MET A 47 -0.61 20.24 16.76
N LEU A 48 -1.90 19.88 16.62
CA LEU A 48 -2.54 19.74 15.30
C LEU A 48 -2.68 21.10 14.58
N TYR A 49 -3.07 22.17 15.28
CA TYR A 49 -3.08 23.52 14.70
C TYR A 49 -1.67 24.04 14.38
N GLU A 50 -0.67 23.69 15.19
CA GLU A 50 0.74 24.03 14.99
C GLU A 50 1.28 23.38 13.70
N LEU A 51 1.01 22.08 13.50
CA LEU A 51 1.25 21.35 12.24
C LEU A 51 0.49 21.95 11.04
N GLY A 52 -0.53 22.78 11.26
CA GLY A 52 -1.39 23.33 10.21
C GLY A 52 -2.49 22.38 9.74
N ALA A 53 -2.82 21.36 10.53
CA ALA A 53 -4.05 20.59 10.38
C ALA A 53 -5.26 21.43 10.83
N TYR A 54 -6.47 21.01 10.47
CA TYR A 54 -7.69 21.75 10.79
C TYR A 54 -8.88 20.82 10.99
N PRO A 55 -9.73 21.00 12.03
CA PRO A 55 -10.83 20.10 12.29
C PRO A 55 -11.98 20.33 11.31
N VAL A 56 -12.58 19.24 10.83
CA VAL A 56 -13.70 19.26 9.89
C VAL A 56 -14.92 19.98 10.48
N SER A 57 -15.12 19.90 11.79
CA SER A 57 -16.20 20.58 12.53
C SER A 57 -16.14 22.11 12.52
N LYS A 58 -15.03 22.72 12.09
CA LYS A 58 -14.87 24.18 11.97
C LYS A 58 -14.80 24.68 10.52
N LEU A 59 -15.15 23.84 9.53
CA LEU A 59 -15.20 24.22 8.12
C LEU A 59 -16.53 24.93 7.80
N THR A 60 -16.47 26.15 7.26
CA THR A 60 -17.67 26.94 6.95
C THR A 60 -18.24 26.73 5.54
N ARG A 61 -17.44 26.13 4.64
CA ARG A 61 -17.74 25.98 3.21
C ARG A 61 -18.28 24.58 2.90
N GLU A 62 -19.32 24.51 2.06
CA GLU A 62 -19.86 23.23 1.57
C GLU A 62 -18.91 22.54 0.57
N TYR A 63 -18.89 21.21 0.59
CA TYR A 63 -18.09 20.38 -0.32
C TYR A 63 -18.95 19.38 -1.07
N PRO A 64 -18.67 19.12 -2.36
CA PRO A 64 -19.32 18.02 -3.06
C PRO A 64 -19.03 16.70 -2.33
N TYR A 65 -20.07 15.91 -2.12
CA TYR A 65 -20.05 14.63 -1.38
C TYR A 65 -19.79 14.72 0.13
N GLY A 66 -19.76 15.92 0.73
CA GLY A 66 -19.90 16.06 2.17
C GLY A 66 -21.34 15.79 2.61
N ASP A 67 -21.53 14.98 3.64
CA ASP A 67 -22.75 14.99 4.45
C ASP A 67 -22.51 15.81 5.73
N THR A 68 -23.55 15.96 6.56
CA THR A 68 -23.44 16.71 7.82
C THR A 68 -22.80 15.90 8.96
N SER A 69 -22.12 14.78 8.70
CA SER A 69 -21.53 13.91 9.73
C SER A 69 -20.11 14.29 10.17
N GLY A 70 -19.51 15.32 9.56
CA GLY A 70 -18.14 15.75 9.89
C GLY A 70 -17.05 14.93 9.19
N VAL A 71 -17.34 14.40 8.00
CA VAL A 71 -16.42 13.61 7.16
C VAL A 71 -16.18 14.34 5.83
N VAL A 72 -14.93 14.37 5.35
CA VAL A 72 -14.58 15.04 4.09
C VAL A 72 -14.08 14.02 3.06
N TYR A 73 -14.68 14.06 1.87
CA TYR A 73 -14.28 13.24 0.73
C TYR A 73 -13.60 14.06 -0.37
N GLY A 74 -12.65 13.43 -1.05
CA GLY A 74 -12.03 13.88 -2.29
C GLY A 74 -12.04 12.72 -3.28
N VAL A 75 -12.88 12.82 -4.30
CA VAL A 75 -13.33 11.68 -5.14
C VAL A 75 -12.18 10.72 -5.51
N PRO A 76 -12.23 9.42 -5.15
CA PRO A 76 -13.30 8.69 -4.44
C PRO A 76 -13.07 8.50 -2.93
N ASN A 77 -11.99 9.04 -2.36
CA ASN A 77 -11.48 8.65 -1.04
C ASN A 77 -11.91 9.63 0.08
N ARG A 78 -11.94 9.14 1.34
CA ARG A 78 -11.96 10.01 2.53
C ARG A 78 -10.62 10.74 2.67
N VAL A 79 -10.66 12.02 3.04
CA VAL A 79 -9.50 12.92 3.11
C VAL A 79 -9.18 13.32 4.56
N ASP A 80 -10.19 13.40 5.44
CA ASP A 80 -9.95 13.61 6.85
C ASP A 80 -9.46 12.33 7.56
N VAL A 81 -8.64 12.51 8.58
CA VAL A 81 -8.23 11.46 9.51
C VAL A 81 -8.81 11.80 10.87
N ASN A 82 -9.69 10.95 11.40
CA ASN A 82 -10.36 11.13 12.69
C ASN A 82 -11.05 12.51 12.85
N GLY A 83 -11.63 13.07 11.79
CA GLY A 83 -12.29 14.38 11.83
C GLY A 83 -11.36 15.58 11.65
N TRP A 84 -10.09 15.37 11.31
CA TRP A 84 -9.11 16.42 11.01
C TRP A 84 -8.60 16.33 9.57
N LEU A 85 -8.53 17.46 8.87
CA LEU A 85 -7.87 17.56 7.59
C LEU A 85 -6.34 17.60 7.79
N PRO A 86 -5.57 16.76 7.06
CA PRO A 86 -4.11 16.80 7.13
C PRO A 86 -3.57 18.13 6.55
N PRO A 87 -2.40 18.62 6.99
CA PRO A 87 -1.91 19.95 6.61
C PRO A 87 -1.83 20.16 5.09
N GLN A 88 -1.42 19.16 4.32
CA GLN A 88 -1.37 19.25 2.85
C GLN A 88 -2.76 19.46 2.20
N ALA A 89 -3.82 18.89 2.76
CA ALA A 89 -5.19 19.16 2.32
C ALA A 89 -5.60 20.61 2.66
N VAL A 90 -5.30 21.06 3.87
CA VAL A 90 -5.57 22.42 4.38
C VAL A 90 -4.81 23.49 3.58
N ARG A 91 -3.58 23.21 3.16
CA ARG A 91 -2.79 24.07 2.26
C ARG A 91 -3.47 24.26 0.90
N SER A 92 -4.08 23.23 0.33
CA SER A 92 -4.81 23.32 -0.95
C SER A 92 -6.03 24.25 -0.88
N ALA A 93 -6.37 24.95 -1.97
CA ALA A 93 -7.51 25.89 -2.02
C ALA A 93 -8.92 25.24 -1.95
N LYS A 94 -8.99 23.94 -1.63
CA LYS A 94 -10.22 23.13 -1.66
C LYS A 94 -11.08 23.31 -0.40
N TYR A 95 -10.46 23.38 0.78
CA TYR A 95 -11.18 23.19 2.07
C TYR A 95 -11.18 24.39 3.03
N LEU A 96 -10.66 25.56 2.64
CA LEU A 96 -10.86 26.81 3.39
C LEU A 96 -10.93 27.97 2.40
N THR A 97 -11.72 28.98 2.71
CA THR A 97 -11.75 30.27 2.01
C THR A 97 -10.44 31.02 2.21
N TYR A 98 -10.16 32.00 1.34
CA TYR A 98 -8.99 32.86 1.46
C TYR A 98 -8.97 33.63 2.80
N GLN A 99 -10.14 34.06 3.28
CA GLN A 99 -10.26 34.79 4.55
C GLN A 99 -9.97 33.90 5.76
N GLU A 100 -10.56 32.69 5.84
CA GLU A 100 -10.25 31.73 6.91
C GLU A 100 -8.75 31.42 6.96
N LYS A 101 -8.12 31.17 5.79
CA LYS A 101 -6.67 30.93 5.73
C LYS A 101 -5.85 32.10 6.23
N ARG A 102 -6.20 33.32 5.85
CA ARG A 102 -5.51 34.53 6.32
C ARG A 102 -5.65 34.71 7.84
N THR A 103 -6.85 34.51 8.39
CA THR A 103 -7.11 34.60 9.84
C THR A 103 -6.38 33.51 10.64
N GLN A 104 -6.27 32.30 10.11
CA GLN A 104 -5.62 31.16 10.78
C GLN A 104 -4.09 31.07 10.53
N GLY A 105 -3.53 31.94 9.68
CA GLY A 105 -2.12 31.90 9.29
C GLY A 105 -1.75 30.64 8.48
N ILE A 106 -2.58 30.30 7.48
CA ILE A 106 -2.43 29.11 6.64
C ILE A 106 -1.91 29.54 5.24
N PRO A 107 -0.84 28.94 4.71
CA PRO A 107 -0.05 27.83 5.26
C PRO A 107 0.76 28.23 6.50
N LYS A 108 0.76 27.36 7.53
CA LYS A 108 1.73 27.48 8.63
C LYS A 108 3.16 27.34 8.08
N PRO A 109 4.16 28.04 8.63
CA PRO A 109 5.57 27.73 8.37
C PRO A 109 5.87 26.26 8.75
N PRO A 110 6.95 25.65 8.23
CA PRO A 110 7.44 24.39 8.77
C PRO A 110 7.90 24.61 10.22
N LEU A 111 7.79 23.58 11.05
CA LEU A 111 8.35 23.60 12.42
C LEU A 111 9.87 23.32 12.34
N SER A 112 10.60 23.56 13.44
CA SER A 112 11.98 23.07 13.54
C SER A 112 11.97 21.53 13.59
N TYR A 113 13.07 20.91 13.15
CA TYR A 113 13.24 19.44 13.25
C TYR A 113 13.03 18.98 14.70
N GLU A 114 13.63 19.70 15.65
CA GLU A 114 13.56 19.44 17.08
C GLU A 114 12.10 19.45 17.58
N ARG A 115 11.31 20.44 17.14
CA ARG A 115 9.87 20.53 17.50
C ARG A 115 9.04 19.44 16.84
N TYR A 116 9.35 19.05 15.61
CA TYR A 116 8.72 17.88 14.97
C TYR A 116 9.02 16.58 15.73
N ILE A 117 10.24 16.37 16.25
CA ILE A 117 10.55 15.20 17.09
C ILE A 117 9.84 15.29 18.45
N GLU A 118 9.81 16.46 19.09
CA GLU A 118 9.17 16.67 20.40
C GLU A 118 7.68 16.30 20.41
N ILE A 119 6.91 16.71 19.39
CA ILE A 119 5.48 16.37 19.29
C ILE A 119 5.23 14.91 18.90
N MET A 120 6.26 14.16 18.50
CA MET A 120 6.16 12.73 18.17
C MET A 120 6.44 11.83 19.40
N ASP A 121 5.82 12.15 20.54
CA ASP A 121 6.02 11.41 21.81
C ASP A 121 5.46 9.97 21.75
N THR A 122 6.31 9.06 21.27
CA THR A 122 6.05 7.61 21.22
C THR A 122 5.82 7.01 22.59
N ASP A 123 6.44 7.55 23.63
CA ASP A 123 6.47 6.95 24.97
C ASP A 123 5.19 7.30 25.73
N ALA A 124 4.69 8.53 25.61
CA ALA A 124 3.34 8.88 26.03
C ALA A 124 2.29 8.12 25.20
N TYR A 125 2.49 7.95 23.88
CA TYR A 125 1.55 7.13 23.11
C TYR A 125 1.55 5.66 23.57
N GLN A 126 2.71 5.06 23.84
CA GLN A 126 2.77 3.68 24.34
C GLN A 126 2.10 3.54 25.71
N ARG A 127 2.26 4.51 26.62
CA ARG A 127 1.65 4.51 27.95
C ARG A 127 0.14 4.81 27.96
N THR A 128 -0.35 5.64 27.03
CA THR A 128 -1.76 6.14 27.05
C THR A 128 -2.65 5.57 25.97
N LYS A 129 -2.07 5.11 24.85
CA LYS A 129 -2.74 4.74 23.60
C LYS A 129 -3.70 5.81 23.06
N ASP A 130 -3.45 7.09 23.35
CA ASP A 130 -4.37 8.17 22.99
C ASP A 130 -4.49 8.38 21.46
N PRO A 131 -5.72 8.40 20.90
CA PRO A 131 -5.93 8.49 19.46
C PRO A 131 -5.68 9.89 18.87
N MET A 132 -5.69 10.96 19.67
CA MET A 132 -5.29 12.30 19.24
C MET A 132 -3.77 12.42 19.19
N LEU A 133 -3.04 11.82 20.14
CA LEU A 133 -1.58 11.75 20.07
C LEU A 133 -1.11 10.88 18.89
N PHE A 134 -1.77 9.75 18.62
CA PHE A 134 -1.56 8.97 17.39
C PHE A 134 -1.73 9.84 16.12
N LEU A 135 -2.76 10.70 16.10
CA LEU A 135 -3.04 11.60 14.98
C LEU A 135 -1.93 12.66 14.83
N VAL A 136 -1.44 13.25 15.92
CA VAL A 136 -0.29 14.18 15.92
C VAL A 136 0.94 13.49 15.32
N ILE A 137 1.33 12.33 15.83
CA ILE A 137 2.49 11.57 15.34
C ILE A 137 2.36 11.25 13.84
N ARG A 138 1.17 10.79 13.42
CA ARG A 138 0.89 10.47 12.01
C ARG A 138 0.96 11.69 11.09
N LEU A 139 0.49 12.86 11.53
CA LEU A 139 0.52 14.07 10.72
C LEU A 139 1.89 14.75 10.71
N ALA A 140 2.68 14.64 11.79
CA ALA A 140 4.08 15.04 11.81
C ALA A 140 4.92 14.21 10.80
N LEU A 141 4.76 12.89 10.77
CA LEU A 141 5.38 12.03 9.74
C LEU A 141 4.94 12.39 8.31
N GLN A 142 3.69 12.81 8.11
CA GLN A 142 3.23 13.29 6.80
C GLN A 142 3.89 14.62 6.41
N GLU A 143 4.11 15.55 7.34
CA GLU A 143 4.83 16.80 7.05
C GLU A 143 6.32 16.56 6.73
N PHE A 144 6.99 15.62 7.41
CA PHE A 144 8.37 15.18 7.06
C PHE A 144 8.50 14.73 5.60
N ARG A 145 7.48 14.02 5.10
CA ARG A 145 7.41 13.60 3.70
C ARG A 145 7.03 14.78 2.79
N ASP A 146 5.91 15.44 3.08
CA ASP A 146 5.23 16.40 2.18
C ASP A 146 5.89 17.79 2.12
N ARG A 147 6.78 18.14 3.07
CA ARG A 147 7.61 19.35 3.04
C ARG A 147 9.11 19.09 2.85
N GLU A 148 9.51 17.83 2.77
CA GLU A 148 10.91 17.42 2.64
C GLU A 148 11.83 17.90 3.76
N ILE A 149 11.33 17.81 5.01
CA ILE A 149 12.11 18.11 6.21
C ILE A 149 13.31 17.14 6.32
N GLU A 150 14.49 17.70 6.55
CA GLU A 150 15.73 16.95 6.73
C GLU A 150 15.67 16.04 7.97
N ILE A 151 16.15 14.81 7.83
CA ILE A 151 16.22 13.83 8.93
C ILE A 151 17.63 13.91 9.53
N LYS A 152 17.83 14.81 10.50
CA LYS A 152 19.16 15.00 11.14
C LYS A 152 19.66 13.74 11.86
N ASN A 153 18.74 12.95 12.42
CA ASN A 153 19.00 11.67 13.08
C ASN A 153 17.94 10.62 12.69
N PRO A 154 18.32 9.49 12.08
CA PRO A 154 17.39 8.39 11.77
C PRO A 154 16.77 7.73 13.01
N GLU A 155 17.50 7.66 14.14
CA GLU A 155 17.03 6.98 15.35
C GLU A 155 15.74 7.61 15.92
N ASP A 156 15.56 8.92 15.76
CA ASP A 156 14.35 9.62 16.23
C ASP A 156 13.08 9.21 15.48
N LEU A 157 13.20 8.75 14.23
CA LEU A 157 12.08 8.14 13.49
C LEU A 157 12.00 6.63 13.72
N LEU A 158 13.13 5.95 13.98
CA LEU A 158 13.13 4.53 14.35
C LEU A 158 12.41 4.26 15.67
N LYS A 159 12.37 5.20 16.61
CA LYS A 159 11.49 5.14 17.80
C LYS A 159 10.04 4.82 17.43
N ILE A 160 9.49 5.44 16.39
CA ILE A 160 8.10 5.24 15.93
C ILE A 160 7.91 3.85 15.32
N TYR A 161 8.90 3.37 14.56
CA TYR A 161 8.92 2.01 14.02
C TYR A 161 9.04 0.95 15.13
N HIS A 162 9.96 1.13 16.08
CA HIS A 162 10.12 0.28 17.25
C HIS A 162 8.90 0.30 18.18
N ALA A 163 8.13 1.40 18.19
CA ALA A 163 6.93 1.54 19.00
C ALA A 163 5.76 0.63 18.57
N ARG A 164 5.82 0.04 17.36
CA ARG A 164 4.83 -0.88 16.77
C ARG A 164 3.39 -0.34 16.83
N MET A 165 3.25 0.95 16.55
CA MET A 165 1.97 1.67 16.64
C MET A 165 1.13 1.63 15.36
N GLY A 166 1.57 0.95 14.29
CA GLY A 166 0.86 0.92 13.01
C GLY A 166 1.18 2.12 12.10
N LEU A 167 2.37 2.71 12.28
CA LEU A 167 2.97 3.73 11.39
C LEU A 167 4.31 3.23 10.80
N ASP A 168 4.58 1.94 10.98
CA ASP A 168 5.79 1.22 10.61
C ASP A 168 6.09 1.33 9.10
N ALA A 169 5.03 1.27 8.29
CA ALA A 169 5.09 1.43 6.83
C ALA A 169 5.40 2.88 6.43
N GLU A 170 4.82 3.88 7.10
CA GLU A 170 5.13 5.29 6.88
C GLU A 170 6.61 5.61 7.17
N VAL A 171 7.18 5.09 8.26
CA VAL A 171 8.60 5.30 8.61
C VAL A 171 9.54 4.63 7.58
N LEU A 172 9.30 3.36 7.25
CA LEU A 172 10.12 2.64 6.26
C LEU A 172 10.01 3.26 4.84
N SER A 173 8.82 3.76 4.48
CA SER A 173 8.61 4.51 3.23
C SER A 173 9.39 5.82 3.20
N LEU A 174 9.40 6.56 4.32
CA LEU A 174 10.16 7.82 4.46
C LEU A 174 11.67 7.60 4.37
N PHE A 175 12.22 6.54 4.97
CA PHE A 175 13.64 6.18 4.78
C PHE A 175 13.95 5.80 3.33
N LYS A 176 13.06 5.02 2.67
CA LYS A 176 13.21 4.69 1.24
C LYS A 176 13.17 5.93 0.35
N SER A 177 12.32 6.92 0.65
CA SER A 177 12.23 8.17 -0.12
C SER A 177 13.34 9.19 0.17
N ARG A 178 14.17 8.94 1.18
CA ARG A 178 15.36 9.74 1.50
C ARG A 178 16.67 8.99 1.18
N SER A 179 16.60 7.97 0.32
CA SER A 179 17.74 7.16 -0.12
C SER A 179 18.59 6.58 1.02
N ALA A 180 17.94 6.16 2.11
CA ALA A 180 18.64 5.49 3.21
C ALA A 180 19.36 4.22 2.68
N PRO A 181 20.67 4.03 2.93
CA PRO A 181 21.43 2.92 2.37
C PRO A 181 20.86 1.55 2.75
N GLY A 182 20.92 0.57 1.82
CA GLY A 182 20.32 -0.76 2.02
C GLY A 182 20.79 -1.52 3.26
N VAL A 183 22.01 -1.23 3.73
CA VAL A 183 22.56 -1.76 4.98
C VAL A 183 21.74 -1.38 6.22
N VAL A 184 21.03 -0.24 6.20
CA VAL A 184 20.10 0.16 7.28
C VAL A 184 18.94 -0.82 7.34
N PHE A 185 18.31 -1.13 6.19
CA PHE A 185 17.22 -2.09 6.10
C PHE A 185 17.67 -3.52 6.44
N ALA A 186 18.87 -3.92 6.02
CA ALA A 186 19.48 -5.20 6.40
C ALA A 186 19.63 -5.34 7.93
N ARG A 187 20.20 -4.33 8.60
CA ARG A 187 20.41 -4.33 10.06
C ARG A 187 19.09 -4.27 10.83
N LEU A 188 18.09 -3.54 10.34
CA LEU A 188 16.74 -3.56 10.90
C LEU A 188 16.10 -4.94 10.80
N TYR A 189 16.25 -5.64 9.67
CA TYR A 189 15.74 -7.01 9.53
C TYR A 189 16.49 -7.99 10.43
N GLN A 190 17.82 -7.92 10.48
CA GLN A 190 18.62 -8.76 11.38
C GLN A 190 18.20 -8.60 12.86
N ARG A 191 17.93 -7.35 13.29
CA ARG A 191 17.55 -7.01 14.68
C ARG A 191 16.10 -7.34 15.04
N HIS A 192 15.15 -7.23 14.10
CA HIS A 192 13.71 -7.34 14.38
C HIS A 192 12.97 -8.47 13.66
N GLN A 193 13.62 -9.14 12.71
CA GLN A 193 13.09 -10.25 11.89
C GLN A 193 11.74 -9.93 11.19
N ASP A 194 11.51 -8.65 10.91
CA ASP A 194 10.23 -8.11 10.42
C ASP A 194 10.11 -8.18 8.89
N PRO A 195 9.21 -9.02 8.32
CA PRO A 195 9.07 -9.14 6.88
C PRO A 195 8.55 -7.88 6.18
N LEU A 196 7.98 -6.90 6.91
CA LEU A 196 7.51 -5.64 6.32
C LEU A 196 8.64 -4.89 5.61
N ILE A 197 9.87 -5.00 6.13
CA ILE A 197 11.08 -4.37 5.60
C ILE A 197 11.31 -4.71 4.13
N PHE A 198 10.98 -5.93 3.69
CA PHE A 198 11.22 -6.37 2.31
C PHE A 198 10.46 -5.54 1.26
N ARG A 199 9.31 -4.96 1.62
CA ARG A 199 8.56 -4.04 0.74
C ARG A 199 9.23 -2.67 0.58
N PHE A 200 10.13 -2.31 1.49
CA PHE A 200 10.75 -0.98 1.56
C PHE A 200 12.25 -0.97 1.21
N LEU A 201 12.82 -2.10 0.82
CA LEU A 201 14.20 -2.21 0.33
C LEU A 201 14.55 -1.15 -0.73
N PRO A 202 15.71 -0.48 -0.63
CA PRO A 202 16.24 0.36 -1.71
C PRO A 202 16.93 -0.51 -2.78
N PRO A 203 17.16 0.03 -4.00
CA PRO A 203 18.06 -0.59 -4.99
C PRO A 203 19.46 -0.84 -4.42
N VAL A 204 20.17 -1.83 -4.95
CA VAL A 204 21.58 -2.08 -4.59
C VAL A 204 22.48 -1.14 -5.37
N GLU A 205 23.18 -0.25 -4.67
CA GLU A 205 24.09 0.72 -5.30
C GLU A 205 25.53 0.18 -5.39
N ARG A 206 26.38 0.87 -6.18
CA ARG A 206 27.82 0.54 -6.28
C ARG A 206 28.48 0.68 -4.90
N GLY A 207 29.28 -0.33 -4.52
CA GLY A 207 29.96 -0.39 -3.23
C GLY A 207 29.15 -1.01 -2.08
N GLN A 208 27.84 -1.23 -2.24
CA GLN A 208 26.99 -1.81 -1.19
C GLN A 208 27.10 -3.34 -1.07
N ALA A 209 28.33 -3.87 -0.91
CA ALA A 209 28.61 -5.31 -0.91
C ALA A 209 27.93 -6.07 0.26
N GLU A 210 27.98 -5.51 1.49
CA GLU A 210 27.29 -6.04 2.68
C GLU A 210 25.78 -6.22 2.43
N TYR A 211 25.16 -5.26 1.73
CA TYR A 211 23.74 -5.30 1.38
C TYR A 211 23.42 -6.30 0.28
N ARG A 212 24.26 -6.42 -0.77
CA ARG A 212 24.09 -7.47 -1.79
C ARG A 212 24.14 -8.86 -1.16
N GLN A 213 25.16 -9.12 -0.34
CA GLN A 213 25.34 -10.40 0.35
C GLN A 213 24.16 -10.73 1.29
N PHE A 214 23.61 -9.72 1.99
CA PHE A 214 22.40 -9.88 2.78
C PHE A 214 21.20 -10.31 1.91
N LEU A 215 20.98 -9.66 0.76
CA LEU A 215 19.88 -10.03 -0.15
C LEU A 215 20.07 -11.44 -0.73
N GLU A 216 21.28 -11.80 -1.14
CA GLU A 216 21.61 -13.15 -1.62
C GLU A 216 21.24 -14.21 -0.57
N GLN A 217 21.63 -14.00 0.70
CA GLN A 217 21.22 -14.87 1.82
C GLN A 217 19.70 -14.94 2.04
N GLN A 218 18.96 -13.87 1.73
CA GLN A 218 17.50 -13.86 1.90
C GLN A 218 16.74 -14.50 0.72
N VAL A 219 17.34 -14.63 -0.48
CA VAL A 219 16.70 -15.42 -1.56
C VAL A 219 16.60 -16.89 -1.14
N ASP A 220 17.69 -17.46 -0.66
CA ASP A 220 17.75 -18.89 -0.31
C ASP A 220 17.19 -19.22 1.09
N ASN A 221 16.84 -18.20 1.89
CA ASN A 221 16.26 -18.38 3.22
C ASN A 221 14.91 -19.14 3.14
N PRO A 222 14.80 -20.39 3.65
CA PRO A 222 13.59 -21.20 3.50
C PRO A 222 12.40 -20.71 4.33
N GLN A 223 12.65 -19.91 5.39
CA GLN A 223 11.60 -19.32 6.22
C GLN A 223 10.95 -18.10 5.57
N LEU A 224 11.56 -17.54 4.52
CA LEU A 224 11.04 -16.35 3.85
C LEU A 224 9.86 -16.69 2.94
N LYS A 225 8.74 -15.99 3.14
CA LYS A 225 7.51 -16.18 2.36
C LYS A 225 7.74 -15.70 0.92
N VAL A 226 7.07 -16.35 -0.04
CA VAL A 226 7.20 -16.09 -1.49
C VAL A 226 7.08 -14.60 -1.84
N LYS A 227 6.11 -13.89 -1.24
CA LYS A 227 5.89 -12.44 -1.48
C LYS A 227 7.06 -11.56 -1.04
N ASP A 228 7.79 -11.99 0.00
CA ASP A 228 8.87 -11.22 0.61
C ASP A 228 10.20 -11.55 -0.10
N ARG A 229 10.40 -12.84 -0.44
CA ARG A 229 11.47 -13.31 -1.33
C ARG A 229 11.41 -12.65 -2.71
N PHE A 230 10.21 -12.39 -3.24
CA PHE A 230 10.02 -11.70 -4.51
C PHE A 230 10.69 -10.31 -4.54
N TYR A 231 10.50 -9.48 -3.52
CA TYR A 231 11.13 -8.15 -3.48
C TYR A 231 12.66 -8.24 -3.36
N VAL A 232 13.17 -9.19 -2.56
CA VAL A 232 14.61 -9.46 -2.46
C VAL A 232 15.19 -9.82 -3.84
N TYR A 233 14.58 -10.78 -4.52
CA TYR A 233 15.06 -11.28 -5.81
C TYR A 233 14.91 -10.21 -6.92
N GLN A 234 13.85 -9.40 -6.88
CA GLN A 234 13.68 -8.25 -7.77
C GLN A 234 14.84 -7.26 -7.61
N HIS A 235 15.27 -6.96 -6.39
CA HIS A 235 16.38 -6.03 -6.16
C HIS A 235 17.74 -6.58 -6.59
N LEU A 236 17.98 -7.89 -6.46
CA LEU A 236 19.17 -8.54 -7.04
C LEU A 236 19.14 -8.54 -8.57
N TYR A 237 18.02 -8.91 -9.20
CA TYR A 237 17.86 -8.84 -10.66
C TYR A 237 18.02 -7.42 -11.21
N GLN A 238 17.60 -6.39 -10.47
CA GLN A 238 17.85 -4.99 -10.83
C GLN A 238 19.32 -4.58 -10.67
N ALA A 239 20.06 -5.21 -9.77
CA ALA A 239 21.48 -4.95 -9.52
C ALA A 239 22.41 -5.65 -10.52
N ASP A 240 22.07 -6.89 -10.91
CA ASP A 240 22.76 -7.64 -11.96
C ASP A 240 21.80 -8.59 -12.69
N LYS A 241 21.36 -8.16 -13.88
CA LYS A 241 20.44 -8.94 -14.73
C LYS A 241 21.08 -10.20 -15.31
N GLN A 242 22.41 -10.23 -15.45
CA GLN A 242 23.12 -11.37 -16.05
C GLN A 242 23.38 -12.45 -15.01
N GLN A 243 23.78 -12.07 -13.79
CA GLN A 243 24.00 -12.99 -12.68
C GLN A 243 22.68 -13.64 -12.19
N HIS A 244 21.58 -12.88 -12.14
CA HIS A 244 20.34 -13.31 -11.49
C HIS A 244 19.15 -13.57 -12.44
N GLY A 245 19.31 -13.36 -13.75
CA GLY A 245 18.22 -13.41 -14.74
C GLY A 245 17.43 -14.72 -14.76
N ASP A 246 18.09 -15.84 -15.02
CA ASP A 246 17.45 -17.16 -15.17
C ASP A 246 16.76 -17.61 -13.88
N GLY A 247 17.42 -17.42 -12.73
CA GLY A 247 16.89 -17.77 -11.41
C GLY A 247 15.68 -16.93 -11.01
N TYR A 248 15.71 -15.62 -11.31
CA TYR A 248 14.57 -14.73 -11.11
C TYR A 248 13.40 -15.09 -12.03
N GLN A 249 13.65 -15.39 -13.31
CA GLN A 249 12.63 -15.86 -14.25
C GLN A 249 11.98 -17.16 -13.77
N ALA A 250 12.78 -18.17 -13.39
CA ALA A 250 12.29 -19.45 -12.89
C ALA A 250 11.45 -19.26 -11.62
N PHE A 251 11.93 -18.45 -10.66
CA PHE A 251 11.19 -18.11 -9.45
C PHE A 251 9.83 -17.48 -9.77
N LEU A 252 9.76 -16.49 -10.69
CA LEU A 252 8.50 -15.87 -11.09
C LEU A 252 7.54 -16.89 -11.71
N ILE A 253 8.00 -17.70 -12.66
CA ILE A 253 7.18 -18.72 -13.35
C ILE A 253 6.58 -19.72 -12.35
N SER A 254 7.37 -20.22 -11.39
CA SER A 254 6.91 -21.22 -10.41
C SER A 254 5.90 -20.67 -9.40
N ASN A 255 5.90 -19.36 -9.12
CA ASN A 255 5.17 -18.77 -8.00
C ASN A 255 4.00 -17.87 -8.39
N VAL A 256 4.00 -17.30 -9.60
CA VAL A 256 3.07 -16.22 -9.99
C VAL A 256 1.60 -16.63 -9.88
N GLU A 257 1.22 -17.83 -10.31
CA GLU A 257 -0.18 -18.29 -10.23
C GLU A 257 -0.61 -18.72 -8.82
N GLN A 258 0.33 -18.89 -7.89
CA GLN A 258 0.09 -19.25 -6.48
C GLN A 258 0.06 -18.02 -5.56
N MET A 259 0.37 -16.83 -6.06
CA MET A 259 0.44 -15.61 -5.28
C MET A 259 -0.96 -15.07 -4.94
N ASP A 260 -1.44 -15.27 -3.71
CA ASP A 260 -2.75 -14.78 -3.24
C ASP A 260 -2.97 -13.28 -3.51
N ALA A 261 -1.98 -12.47 -3.13
CA ALA A 261 -2.04 -11.02 -3.21
C ALA A 261 -2.04 -10.55 -4.67
N TRP A 262 -3.21 -10.14 -5.18
CA TRP A 262 -3.38 -9.73 -6.57
C TRP A 262 -2.40 -8.63 -7.02
N LEU A 263 -2.02 -7.72 -6.13
CA LEU A 263 -1.08 -6.64 -6.44
C LEU A 263 0.32 -7.21 -6.68
N ASP A 264 0.83 -8.00 -5.74
CA ASP A 264 2.13 -8.66 -5.79
C ASP A 264 2.19 -9.61 -7.01
N ARG A 265 1.08 -10.34 -7.28
CA ARG A 265 0.89 -11.15 -8.51
C ARG A 265 0.95 -10.30 -9.78
N SER A 266 0.31 -9.13 -9.81
CA SER A 266 0.37 -8.21 -10.96
C SER A 266 1.76 -7.59 -11.18
N GLN A 267 2.59 -7.51 -10.14
CA GLN A 267 3.99 -7.07 -10.23
C GLN A 267 4.86 -8.18 -10.83
N MET A 268 4.70 -9.43 -10.35
CA MET A 268 5.36 -10.62 -10.93
C MET A 268 5.06 -10.78 -12.43
N ILE A 269 3.80 -10.62 -12.83
CA ILE A 269 3.38 -10.71 -14.24
C ILE A 269 3.98 -9.59 -15.10
N GLN A 270 4.14 -8.38 -14.55
CA GLN A 270 4.83 -7.29 -15.25
C GLN A 270 6.34 -7.54 -15.39
N ALA A 271 6.97 -8.17 -14.40
CA ALA A 271 8.37 -8.60 -14.50
C ALA A 271 8.56 -9.70 -15.57
N LEU A 272 7.63 -10.66 -15.68
CA LEU A 272 7.64 -11.65 -16.77
C LEU A 272 7.50 -10.99 -18.15
N LEU A 273 6.65 -9.97 -18.30
CA LEU A 273 6.55 -9.17 -19.53
C LEU A 273 7.84 -8.39 -19.85
N GLU A 274 8.58 -7.93 -18.84
CA GLU A 274 9.86 -7.23 -19.02
C GLU A 274 11.03 -8.17 -19.35
N ILE A 275 11.00 -9.42 -18.85
CA ILE A 275 11.95 -10.47 -19.22
C ILE A 275 11.69 -10.93 -20.67
N GLY A 276 10.42 -11.08 -21.06
CA GLY A 276 10.01 -11.24 -22.45
C GLY A 276 10.40 -12.55 -23.15
N SER A 277 10.97 -13.53 -22.43
CA SER A 277 11.26 -14.87 -22.97
C SER A 277 9.99 -15.63 -23.32
N GLU A 278 10.07 -16.61 -24.23
CA GLU A 278 8.89 -17.35 -24.72
C GLU A 278 8.08 -17.97 -23.56
N GLU A 279 8.75 -18.57 -22.57
CA GLU A 279 8.09 -19.13 -21.39
C GLU A 279 7.40 -18.06 -20.53
N SER A 280 8.07 -16.92 -20.31
CA SER A 280 7.49 -15.79 -19.58
C SER A 280 6.23 -15.27 -20.28
N ILE A 281 6.27 -15.15 -21.61
CA ILE A 281 5.15 -14.71 -22.44
C ILE A 281 4.03 -15.76 -22.44
N ARG A 282 4.35 -17.05 -22.50
CA ARG A 282 3.39 -18.17 -22.40
C ARG A 282 2.63 -18.15 -21.07
N VAL A 283 3.34 -17.90 -19.96
CA VAL A 283 2.73 -17.72 -18.63
C VAL A 283 1.86 -16.46 -18.58
N VAL A 284 2.31 -15.31 -19.08
CA VAL A 284 1.49 -14.09 -19.08
C VAL A 284 0.21 -14.26 -19.92
N LYS A 285 0.28 -14.93 -21.07
CA LYS A 285 -0.90 -15.30 -21.89
C LYS A 285 -1.87 -16.17 -21.09
N ARG A 286 -1.35 -17.17 -20.35
CA ARG A 286 -2.14 -18.02 -19.46
C ARG A 286 -2.83 -17.20 -18.37
N CYS A 287 -2.12 -16.29 -17.69
CA CYS A 287 -2.70 -15.39 -16.69
C CYS A 287 -3.77 -14.46 -17.29
N LEU A 288 -3.55 -13.90 -18.49
CA LEU A 288 -4.51 -13.02 -19.17
C LEU A 288 -5.86 -13.70 -19.45
N LEU A 289 -5.85 -15.01 -19.76
CA LEU A 289 -7.05 -15.83 -19.97
C LEU A 289 -7.67 -16.38 -18.66
N ASN A 290 -6.87 -16.59 -17.61
CA ASN A 290 -7.26 -17.43 -16.47
C ASN A 290 -7.31 -16.75 -15.11
N ASP A 291 -6.67 -15.58 -14.91
CA ASP A 291 -6.58 -14.96 -13.58
C ASP A 291 -7.98 -14.58 -13.04
N PRO A 292 -8.36 -14.97 -11.81
CA PRO A 292 -9.69 -14.67 -11.26
C PRO A 292 -9.91 -13.19 -10.95
N VAL A 293 -8.86 -12.35 -10.94
CA VAL A 293 -8.92 -10.92 -10.59
C VAL A 293 -8.77 -10.04 -11.83
N LEU A 294 -9.79 -9.24 -12.09
CA LEU A 294 -9.86 -8.28 -13.19
C LEU A 294 -8.67 -7.32 -13.20
N GLU A 295 -8.30 -6.79 -12.02
CA GLU A 295 -7.21 -5.82 -11.88
C GLU A 295 -5.85 -6.34 -12.38
N VAL A 296 -5.62 -7.65 -12.28
CA VAL A 296 -4.40 -8.30 -12.80
C VAL A 296 -4.43 -8.35 -14.33
N ARG A 297 -5.54 -8.78 -14.93
CA ARG A 297 -5.72 -8.77 -16.40
C ARG A 297 -5.64 -7.34 -16.97
N LYS A 298 -6.18 -6.35 -16.26
CA LYS A 298 -6.03 -4.92 -16.59
C LYS A 298 -4.58 -4.43 -16.49
N ALA A 299 -3.78 -4.94 -15.56
CA ALA A 299 -2.35 -4.63 -15.49
C ALA A 299 -1.60 -5.16 -16.72
N ILE A 300 -1.90 -6.38 -17.17
CA ILE A 300 -1.36 -6.96 -18.43
C ILE A 300 -1.69 -6.04 -19.62
N LEU A 301 -2.99 -5.77 -19.87
CA LEU A 301 -3.41 -4.93 -21.00
C LEU A 301 -2.74 -3.54 -20.97
N ARG A 302 -2.65 -2.90 -19.81
CA ARG A 302 -1.95 -1.62 -19.62
C ARG A 302 -0.46 -1.71 -19.95
N LYS A 303 0.22 -2.78 -19.52
CA LYS A 303 1.65 -2.99 -19.75
C LYS A 303 1.95 -3.25 -21.23
N LEU A 304 1.14 -4.08 -21.89
CA LEU A 304 1.23 -4.34 -23.34
C LEU A 304 1.05 -3.04 -24.14
N LYS A 305 0.03 -2.24 -23.79
CA LYS A 305 -0.21 -0.91 -24.39
C LYS A 305 0.97 0.04 -24.18
N ALA A 306 1.54 0.08 -22.98
CA ALA A 306 2.70 0.92 -22.67
C ALA A 306 4.00 0.45 -23.36
N GLN A 307 4.09 -0.82 -23.76
CA GLN A 307 5.23 -1.40 -24.48
C GLN A 307 5.03 -1.43 -26.02
N GLY A 308 3.88 -1.00 -26.55
CA GLY A 308 3.53 -1.16 -27.97
C GLY A 308 3.36 -2.62 -28.42
N ARG A 309 3.32 -3.59 -27.50
CA ARG A 309 3.26 -5.03 -27.81
C ARG A 309 1.85 -5.44 -28.19
N ILE A 310 1.56 -5.34 -29.49
CA ILE A 310 0.30 -5.79 -30.09
C ILE A 310 0.39 -7.26 -30.53
N GLU A 311 1.23 -7.54 -31.53
CA GLU A 311 1.17 -8.77 -32.34
C GLU A 311 1.31 -10.05 -31.52
N GLU A 312 2.29 -10.06 -30.62
CA GLU A 312 2.63 -11.19 -29.75
C GLU A 312 1.46 -11.71 -28.91
N PHE A 313 0.45 -10.89 -28.61
CA PHE A 313 -0.70 -11.26 -27.76
C PHE A 313 -2.03 -11.36 -28.53
N LEU A 314 -2.07 -11.09 -29.84
CA LEU A 314 -3.33 -11.01 -30.61
C LEU A 314 -4.20 -12.25 -30.50
N ASP A 315 -3.64 -13.45 -30.67
CA ASP A 315 -4.44 -14.68 -30.65
C ASP A 315 -5.06 -14.92 -29.24
N THR A 316 -4.38 -14.46 -28.18
CA THR A 316 -4.88 -14.48 -26.80
C THR A 316 -5.98 -13.43 -26.57
N LEU A 317 -5.87 -12.27 -27.20
CA LEU A 317 -6.88 -11.20 -27.16
C LEU A 317 -8.12 -11.56 -28.00
N LEU A 318 -7.94 -12.29 -29.10
CA LEU A 318 -9.01 -12.87 -29.91
C LEU A 318 -9.72 -14.00 -29.16
N GLN A 319 -9.00 -14.86 -28.43
CA GLN A 319 -9.60 -15.83 -27.50
C GLN A 319 -10.44 -15.14 -26.42
N LEU A 320 -9.93 -14.05 -25.81
CA LEU A 320 -10.71 -13.24 -24.87
C LEU A 320 -11.99 -12.67 -25.51
N SER A 321 -11.92 -12.15 -26.74
CA SER A 321 -13.10 -11.58 -27.42
C SER A 321 -14.13 -12.64 -27.84
N ASN A 322 -13.69 -13.87 -28.11
CA ASN A 322 -14.56 -15.04 -28.31
C ASN A 322 -15.16 -15.59 -26.99
N GLY A 323 -14.91 -14.96 -25.84
CA GLY A 323 -15.33 -15.46 -24.52
C GLY A 323 -14.58 -16.72 -24.04
N GLN A 324 -13.50 -17.13 -24.71
CA GLN A 324 -12.74 -18.35 -24.45
C GLN A 324 -11.76 -18.17 -23.27
N CYS A 325 -12.29 -17.75 -22.12
CA CYS A 325 -11.49 -17.45 -20.93
C CYS A 325 -12.25 -17.80 -19.64
N LYS A 326 -11.54 -17.92 -18.51
CA LYS A 326 -12.21 -18.11 -17.22
C LYS A 326 -12.88 -16.80 -16.78
N PRO A 327 -14.03 -16.84 -16.07
CA PRO A 327 -14.58 -15.67 -15.40
C PRO A 327 -13.57 -14.98 -14.47
N CYS A 328 -13.72 -13.67 -14.29
CA CYS A 328 -12.95 -12.89 -13.33
C CYS A 328 -13.83 -11.83 -12.67
N GLN A 329 -13.43 -11.35 -11.49
CA GLN A 329 -14.15 -10.36 -10.70
C GLN A 329 -13.25 -9.17 -10.37
N SER A 330 -13.83 -7.99 -10.15
CA SER A 330 -13.07 -6.84 -9.67
C SER A 330 -12.96 -6.84 -8.16
N VAL A 331 -11.75 -6.62 -7.64
CA VAL A 331 -11.52 -6.38 -6.21
C VAL A 331 -11.83 -4.94 -5.79
N ALA A 332 -12.18 -4.06 -6.73
CA ALA A 332 -12.25 -2.60 -6.52
C ALA A 332 -13.62 -1.97 -6.80
N ILE A 333 -14.67 -2.75 -7.12
CA ILE A 333 -15.95 -2.20 -7.61
C ILE A 333 -17.11 -2.38 -6.62
N ASN A 334 -17.62 -1.24 -6.17
CA ASN A 334 -18.98 -1.06 -5.64
C ASN A 334 -20.00 -1.36 -6.77
N PRO A 335 -20.93 -2.33 -6.63
CA PRO A 335 -21.56 -3.07 -7.75
C PRO A 335 -22.53 -2.31 -8.68
N VAL A 336 -22.51 -0.98 -8.70
CA VAL A 336 -23.58 -0.12 -9.26
C VAL A 336 -23.55 0.02 -10.80
N ARG A 337 -22.56 -0.55 -11.51
CA ARG A 337 -22.34 -0.26 -12.96
C ARG A 337 -22.05 -1.45 -13.90
N ILE A 338 -21.93 -2.68 -13.41
CA ILE A 338 -21.78 -3.84 -14.29
C ILE A 338 -23.17 -4.38 -14.59
N THR A 339 -23.60 -4.38 -15.86
CA THR A 339 -24.85 -5.06 -16.21
C THR A 339 -24.65 -6.58 -16.18
N GLN A 340 -25.67 -7.35 -15.80
CA GLN A 340 -25.58 -8.81 -15.56
C GLN A 340 -25.19 -9.68 -16.78
N LYS A 341 -24.86 -9.06 -17.92
CA LYS A 341 -24.47 -9.73 -19.17
C LYS A 341 -23.13 -9.26 -19.75
N GLU A 342 -22.51 -8.21 -19.21
CA GLU A 342 -21.17 -7.82 -19.61
C GLU A 342 -20.14 -8.72 -18.91
N THR A 343 -19.21 -9.32 -19.66
CA THR A 343 -18.02 -9.86 -19.01
C THR A 343 -17.25 -8.69 -18.39
N VAL A 344 -16.68 -8.88 -17.21
CA VAL A 344 -15.97 -7.78 -16.52
C VAL A 344 -14.74 -7.29 -17.33
N MET A 345 -14.27 -8.10 -18.28
CA MET A 345 -13.20 -7.79 -19.24
C MET A 345 -13.65 -7.03 -20.50
N THR A 346 -14.94 -7.02 -20.87
CA THR A 346 -15.42 -6.49 -22.15
C THR A 346 -15.01 -5.02 -22.36
N TYR A 347 -15.19 -4.15 -21.36
CA TYR A 347 -14.80 -2.73 -21.46
C TYR A 347 -13.26 -2.52 -21.46
N PRO A 348 -12.46 -3.08 -20.53
CA PRO A 348 -10.99 -2.99 -20.60
C PRO A 348 -10.36 -3.55 -21.89
N LEU A 349 -10.94 -4.61 -22.47
CA LEU A 349 -10.45 -5.21 -23.70
C LEU A 349 -10.80 -4.34 -24.92
N ARG A 350 -12.03 -3.83 -25.03
CA ARG A 350 -12.42 -2.93 -26.12
C ARG A 350 -11.54 -1.67 -26.12
N ALA A 351 -11.33 -1.03 -24.97
CA ALA A 351 -10.48 0.15 -24.83
C ALA A 351 -8.97 -0.11 -25.06
N TRP A 352 -8.55 -1.38 -25.16
CA TRP A 352 -7.23 -1.77 -25.66
C TRP A 352 -7.26 -1.97 -27.19
N LEU A 353 -8.26 -2.66 -27.71
CA LEU A 353 -8.41 -2.94 -29.14
C LEU A 353 -8.64 -1.66 -29.97
N GLU A 354 -9.50 -0.74 -29.51
CA GLU A 354 -9.70 0.61 -30.10
C GLU A 354 -8.39 1.41 -30.17
N TRP A 355 -7.45 1.17 -29.24
CA TRP A 355 -6.12 1.79 -29.29
C TRP A 355 -5.17 1.06 -30.24
N ALA A 356 -5.25 -0.27 -30.32
CA ALA A 356 -4.46 -1.06 -31.26
C ALA A 356 -4.83 -0.72 -32.70
N GLU A 357 -6.12 -0.68 -33.03
CA GLU A 357 -6.69 -0.25 -34.31
C GLU A 357 -6.15 1.13 -34.75
N ALA A 358 -6.04 2.06 -33.80
CA ALA A 358 -5.55 3.41 -34.01
C ALA A 358 -4.01 3.53 -34.16
N GLN A 359 -3.24 2.44 -34.14
CA GLN A 359 -1.79 2.52 -34.37
C GLN A 359 -1.48 2.59 -35.89
N PRO A 360 -0.53 3.45 -36.30
CA PRO A 360 -0.09 3.48 -37.69
C PRO A 360 0.65 2.18 -38.05
N ASN A 361 0.51 1.75 -39.30
CA ASN A 361 1.27 0.64 -39.90
C ASN A 361 1.05 -0.75 -39.25
N LEU A 362 -0.16 -1.05 -38.75
CA LEU A 362 -0.53 -2.43 -38.42
C LEU A 362 -0.34 -3.36 -39.63
N GLN A 363 0.21 -4.56 -39.40
CA GLN A 363 0.25 -5.60 -40.42
C GLN A 363 -1.17 -6.07 -40.80
N PRO A 364 -1.43 -6.55 -42.04
CA PRO A 364 -2.78 -6.93 -42.46
C PRO A 364 -3.45 -8.02 -41.60
N ASP A 365 -2.72 -9.08 -41.19
CA ASP A 365 -3.23 -10.08 -40.24
C ASP A 365 -3.51 -9.47 -38.86
N THR A 366 -2.57 -8.66 -38.37
CA THR A 366 -2.69 -7.91 -37.11
C THR A 366 -3.95 -7.06 -37.09
N LYS A 367 -4.21 -6.30 -38.15
CA LYS A 367 -5.43 -5.50 -38.28
C LYS A 367 -6.67 -6.38 -38.32
N TRP A 368 -6.72 -7.40 -39.18
CA TRP A 368 -7.87 -8.30 -39.28
C TRP A 368 -8.23 -8.97 -37.94
N LYS A 369 -7.22 -9.34 -37.13
CA LYS A 369 -7.44 -9.89 -35.77
C LYS A 369 -8.00 -8.85 -34.79
N VAL A 370 -7.57 -7.59 -34.89
CA VAL A 370 -8.11 -6.48 -34.06
C VAL A 370 -9.54 -6.16 -34.47
N ASP A 371 -9.80 -5.95 -35.76
CA ASP A 371 -11.12 -5.65 -36.33
C ASP A 371 -12.12 -6.75 -35.93
N ARG A 372 -11.76 -8.03 -36.13
CA ARG A 372 -12.61 -9.17 -35.75
C ARG A 372 -12.82 -9.29 -34.24
N ALA A 373 -11.84 -8.93 -33.42
CA ALA A 373 -12.00 -8.92 -31.96
C ALA A 373 -12.93 -7.79 -31.49
N LEU A 374 -12.98 -6.65 -32.20
CA LEU A 374 -13.95 -5.58 -31.97
C LEU A 374 -15.36 -5.98 -32.41
N GLU A 375 -15.50 -6.68 -33.56
CA GLU A 375 -16.77 -7.26 -34.02
C GLU A 375 -17.34 -8.24 -33.00
N ASN A 376 -16.53 -9.18 -32.49
CA ASN A 376 -16.93 -10.14 -31.46
C ASN A 376 -17.54 -9.45 -30.23
N LEU A 377 -16.83 -8.45 -29.68
CA LEU A 377 -17.30 -7.65 -28.54
C LEU A 377 -18.48 -6.73 -28.85
N THR A 378 -18.94 -6.67 -30.09
CA THR A 378 -20.11 -5.89 -30.55
C THR A 378 -21.30 -6.81 -30.87
N ASN A 379 -21.01 -8.03 -31.32
CA ASN A 379 -22.00 -9.09 -31.57
C ASN A 379 -22.51 -9.78 -30.29
N GLU A 380 -21.84 -9.58 -29.14
CA GLU A 380 -22.45 -9.73 -27.81
C GLU A 380 -23.64 -8.74 -27.66
N ARG A 381 -24.83 -9.15 -28.15
CA ARG A 381 -26.03 -8.31 -28.29
C ARG A 381 -26.40 -7.54 -27.01
N SER A 382 -26.07 -6.26 -26.98
CA SER A 382 -26.62 -5.30 -26.03
C SER A 382 -28.11 -5.05 -26.34
N PRO A 383 -29.06 -5.40 -25.44
CA PRO A 383 -30.45 -4.98 -25.61
C PRO A 383 -30.56 -3.47 -25.28
N SER A 384 -30.80 -2.65 -26.32
CA SER A 384 -31.26 -1.25 -26.25
C SER A 384 -30.63 -0.35 -25.18
N ARG A 385 -29.69 0.53 -25.59
CA ARG A 385 -29.23 1.65 -24.73
C ARG A 385 -30.43 2.47 -24.22
N PRO A 386 -30.62 2.65 -22.89
CA PRO A 386 -31.34 3.81 -22.39
C PRO A 386 -30.50 5.04 -22.70
N SER A 387 -31.04 6.03 -23.41
CA SER A 387 -30.28 7.24 -23.73
C SER A 387 -29.99 8.03 -22.44
N PRO A 388 -28.72 8.25 -22.07
CA PRO A 388 -28.41 9.31 -21.12
C PRO A 388 -28.67 10.65 -21.80
N TYR A 389 -29.30 11.57 -21.08
CA TYR A 389 -29.80 12.87 -21.58
C TYR A 389 -30.93 12.77 -22.63
N ARG A 390 -32.13 13.10 -22.13
CA ARG A 390 -33.07 14.01 -22.81
C ARG A 390 -33.25 15.19 -21.86
N ASP A 391 -33.46 16.39 -22.39
CA ASP A 391 -33.27 17.64 -21.63
C ASP A 391 -34.30 17.91 -20.52
N GLY A 392 -33.83 18.53 -19.44
CA GLY A 392 -34.66 19.18 -18.44
C GLY A 392 -35.26 18.29 -17.34
N VAL A 393 -35.53 18.93 -16.20
CA VAL A 393 -36.28 18.40 -15.04
C VAL A 393 -35.72 17.11 -14.42
N GLY A 394 -34.81 17.27 -13.44
CA GLY A 394 -34.42 16.17 -12.56
C GLY A 394 -35.60 15.63 -11.73
N PRO A 395 -35.72 14.31 -11.50
CA PRO A 395 -36.86 13.71 -10.83
C PRO A 395 -36.93 14.13 -9.36
N LYS A 396 -38.07 14.71 -8.94
CA LYS A 396 -38.37 15.01 -7.53
C LYS A 396 -38.49 13.70 -6.73
N VAL A 397 -37.42 13.31 -6.04
CA VAL A 397 -37.43 12.17 -5.11
C VAL A 397 -38.42 12.45 -3.98
N SER A 398 -39.46 11.63 -3.84
CA SER A 398 -40.52 11.83 -2.86
C SER A 398 -40.00 11.74 -1.41
N PRO A 399 -40.60 12.46 -0.45
CA PRO A 399 -40.18 12.40 0.95
C PRO A 399 -40.22 11.00 1.57
N GLN A 400 -41.16 10.15 1.14
CA GLN A 400 -41.23 8.74 1.56
C GLN A 400 -39.99 7.94 1.13
N LYS A 401 -39.53 8.11 -0.12
CA LYS A 401 -38.34 7.39 -0.60
C LYS A 401 -37.04 7.87 0.06
N LYS A 402 -37.00 9.11 0.56
CA LYS A 402 -35.93 9.59 1.46
C LYS A 402 -36.00 8.96 2.86
N ARG A 403 -37.19 8.61 3.37
CA ARG A 403 -37.33 7.87 4.64
C ARG A 403 -36.90 6.39 4.48
N GLU A 404 -37.39 5.67 3.47
CA GLU A 404 -36.97 4.28 3.21
C GLU A 404 -35.44 4.10 3.14
N ILE A 405 -34.74 5.04 2.49
CA ILE A 405 -33.28 5.04 2.41
C ILE A 405 -32.66 5.29 3.79
N LYS A 406 -33.19 6.25 4.57
CA LYS A 406 -32.70 6.55 5.93
C LYS A 406 -32.88 5.36 6.88
N ASP A 407 -34.03 4.70 6.81
CA ASP A 407 -34.40 3.61 7.72
C ASP A 407 -33.64 2.31 7.37
N ARG A 408 -33.31 2.09 6.09
CA ARG A 408 -32.35 1.05 5.65
C ARG A 408 -30.89 1.34 6.02
N VAL A 409 -30.48 2.60 6.10
CA VAL A 409 -29.11 2.94 6.56
C VAL A 409 -29.00 2.81 8.08
N SER A 410 -30.02 3.21 8.84
CA SER A 410 -30.06 3.08 10.31
C SER A 410 -30.09 1.63 10.81
N SER A 411 -30.41 0.66 9.95
CA SER A 411 -30.47 -0.77 10.31
C SER A 411 -29.19 -1.56 9.97
N VAL A 412 -28.20 -0.97 9.29
CA VAL A 412 -26.89 -1.59 9.01
C VAL A 412 -25.82 -0.99 9.93
N GLY A 413 -26.00 -1.20 11.23
CA GLY A 413 -25.17 -0.63 12.30
C GLY A 413 -23.79 -1.27 12.49
N GLN A 414 -22.98 -1.42 11.43
CA GLN A 414 -21.54 -1.70 11.56
C GLN A 414 -20.71 -0.96 10.50
N PRO A 415 -19.66 -0.21 10.88
CA PRO A 415 -18.72 0.36 9.93
C PRO A 415 -17.82 -0.73 9.34
N TYR A 416 -17.55 -0.63 8.03
CA TYR A 416 -16.72 -1.58 7.30
C TYR A 416 -15.29 -1.64 7.87
N ARG A 417 -14.91 -2.76 8.49
CA ARG A 417 -13.50 -3.09 8.72
C ARG A 417 -12.81 -3.30 7.38
N LEU A 418 -11.78 -2.50 7.10
CA LEU A 418 -10.81 -2.82 6.04
C LEU A 418 -10.11 -4.14 6.41
N TYR A 419 -9.91 -5.01 5.42
CA TYR A 419 -9.38 -6.35 5.63
C TYR A 419 -7.87 -6.34 5.91
N TYR A 420 -7.51 -6.23 7.20
CA TYR A 420 -6.36 -6.94 7.76
C TYR A 420 -6.88 -7.98 8.75
N LYS A 421 -6.92 -9.24 8.31
CA LYS A 421 -7.10 -10.42 9.18
C LYS A 421 -5.75 -11.13 9.27
N GLU A 422 -4.93 -10.71 10.23
CA GLU A 422 -3.84 -11.54 10.71
C GLU A 422 -4.39 -12.50 11.78
N CYS A 423 -4.12 -13.79 11.64
CA CYS A 423 -4.64 -14.81 12.55
C CYS A 423 -3.77 -14.91 13.79
N ASN A 424 -4.14 -14.19 14.85
CA ASN A 424 -3.64 -14.42 16.20
C ASN A 424 -4.76 -15.02 17.08
N GLN A 425 -4.65 -16.31 17.36
CA GLN A 425 -5.20 -16.93 18.58
C GLN A 425 -4.04 -17.62 19.30
N PRO A 426 -3.88 -17.44 20.62
CA PRO A 426 -2.94 -18.23 21.40
C PRO A 426 -3.49 -19.63 21.68
N CYS A 427 -2.59 -20.55 22.03
CA CYS A 427 -2.91 -21.71 22.85
C CYS A 427 -2.82 -21.33 24.34
#